data_AF-A0A7S0JU43-F1
#
_entry.id   AF-A0A7S0JU43-F1
#
_cell.length_a   1.000
_cell.length_b   1.000
_cell.length_c   1.000
_cell.angle_alpha   90.00
_cell.angle_beta   90.00
_cell.angle_gamma   90.00
#
_symmetry.space_group_name_H-M   'P 1'
#
loop_
_entity.id
_entity.type
_entity.pdbx_description
1 polymer ?
#
loop_
_entity_poly.entity_id
_entity_poly.type
_entity_poly.pdbx_seq_one_letter_code
_entity_poly.pdbx_strand_id
1 'polypeptide(L)'
;AAAAAAAAEQEEDLEATAHLFEPKTIQRWGFLFRGFRRRSGAQVWEVVNMARKTLVAGATVLLASGGTLEQAMAALCVAVVFLVAHTTVQPYELPTLNRLETLALTSACITLACVPILVSSPWDPNEPPLAATLATVLIVGSNVLVLTASVGVVLVDMVRRSVKKARKNVQSASLSTTSLNKMQTALASGLDSESGPPAELDEERGDTDDDEPPQESSFSSSSTHRPSHTVESPLSLLPPRH
;
A
#
# COMPACT_ATOMS: atom_id res chain seq x y z
N ALA A 1 -15.13 -30.70 -2.26
CA ALA A 1 -13.97 -31.08 -3.10
C ALA A 1 -13.33 -29.86 -3.78
N ALA A 2 -14.05 -29.13 -4.65
CA ALA A 2 -13.48 -27.96 -5.37
C ALA A 2 -12.99 -26.80 -4.45
N ALA A 3 -13.70 -26.50 -3.36
CA ALA A 3 -13.29 -25.45 -2.42
C ALA A 3 -12.05 -25.80 -1.58
N ALA A 4 -11.79 -27.10 -1.36
CA ALA A 4 -10.62 -27.56 -0.60
C ALA A 4 -9.36 -27.57 -1.48
N ALA A 5 -9.50 -27.88 -2.77
CA ALA A 5 -8.41 -27.80 -3.74
C ALA A 5 -7.95 -26.34 -3.95
N ALA A 6 -8.90 -25.39 -4.05
CA ALA A 6 -8.58 -23.97 -4.17
C ALA A 6 -7.91 -23.37 -2.91
N ALA A 7 -8.21 -23.92 -1.73
CA ALA A 7 -7.54 -23.52 -0.48
C ALA A 7 -6.11 -24.06 -0.39
N ALA A 8 -5.87 -25.29 -0.87
CA ALA A 8 -4.55 -25.90 -0.90
C ALA A 8 -3.61 -25.21 -1.92
N GLU A 9 -4.11 -24.86 -3.12
CA GLU A 9 -3.35 -24.05 -4.09
C GLU A 9 -3.03 -22.65 -3.54
N GLN A 10 -3.95 -22.04 -2.78
CA GLN A 10 -3.69 -20.74 -2.13
C GLN A 10 -2.64 -20.81 -1.02
N GLU A 11 -2.55 -21.94 -0.32
CA GLU A 11 -1.58 -22.14 0.77
C GLU A 11 -0.18 -22.41 0.22
N GLU A 12 -0.08 -23.15 -0.89
CA GLU A 12 1.17 -23.42 -1.61
C GLU A 12 1.75 -22.15 -2.26
N ASP A 13 0.90 -21.30 -2.86
CA ASP A 13 1.31 -19.97 -3.37
C ASP A 13 1.75 -19.01 -2.24
N LEU A 14 1.17 -19.16 -1.03
CA LEU A 14 1.53 -18.36 0.13
C LEU A 14 2.90 -18.78 0.70
N GLU A 15 3.20 -20.08 0.73
CA GLU A 15 4.50 -20.63 1.12
C GLU A 15 5.58 -20.33 0.07
N ALA A 16 5.27 -20.47 -1.21
CA ALA A 16 6.17 -20.15 -2.31
C ALA A 16 6.55 -18.66 -2.33
N THR A 17 5.68 -17.77 -1.86
CA THR A 17 6.01 -16.34 -1.74
C THR A 17 6.68 -15.97 -0.41
N ALA A 18 6.64 -16.83 0.61
CA ALA A 18 7.20 -16.55 1.94
C ALA A 18 8.73 -16.38 1.92
N HIS A 19 9.46 -17.15 1.12
CA HIS A 19 10.92 -17.05 1.01
C HIS A 19 11.39 -15.74 0.32
N LEU A 20 10.54 -15.09 -0.48
CA LEU A 20 10.84 -13.78 -1.09
C LEU A 20 10.89 -12.65 -0.04
N PHE A 21 10.34 -12.88 1.16
CA PHE A 21 10.34 -11.93 2.27
C PHE A 21 11.49 -12.13 3.26
N GLU A 22 12.49 -12.94 2.92
CA GLU A 22 13.68 -13.06 3.75
C GLU A 22 14.39 -11.69 3.90
N PRO A 23 14.80 -11.28 5.11
CA PRO A 23 15.26 -9.92 5.38
C PRO A 23 16.46 -9.48 4.51
N LYS A 24 17.27 -10.44 4.04
CA LYS A 24 18.38 -10.19 3.11
C LYS A 24 17.91 -9.83 1.69
N THR A 25 16.79 -10.37 1.24
CA THR A 25 16.19 -10.11 -0.09
C THR A 25 15.44 -8.78 -0.08
N ILE A 26 14.70 -8.47 0.99
CA ILE A 26 14.03 -7.18 1.18
C ILE A 26 15.04 -6.02 1.28
N GLN A 27 16.24 -6.23 1.81
CA GLN A 27 17.24 -5.17 1.91
C GLN A 27 17.90 -4.82 0.56
N ARG A 28 18.01 -5.79 -0.36
CA ARG A 28 18.53 -5.58 -1.72
C ARG A 28 17.48 -5.14 -2.74
N TRP A 29 16.24 -5.62 -2.59
CA TRP A 29 15.16 -5.44 -3.57
C TRP A 29 13.96 -4.68 -3.01
N GLY A 30 14.01 -4.21 -1.76
CA GLY A 30 12.91 -3.50 -1.09
C GLY A 30 12.51 -2.18 -1.73
N PHE A 31 13.30 -1.67 -2.68
CA PHE A 31 12.89 -0.62 -3.60
C PHE A 31 11.79 -1.09 -4.57
N LEU A 32 11.90 -2.30 -5.15
CA LEU A 32 10.90 -2.87 -6.06
C LEU A 32 9.58 -3.20 -5.34
N PHE A 33 9.63 -3.55 -4.05
CA PHE A 33 8.45 -4.03 -3.30
C PHE A 33 7.72 -2.93 -2.52
N ARG A 34 8.22 -1.69 -2.48
CA ARG A 34 7.63 -0.58 -1.71
C ARG A 34 6.46 0.05 -2.47
N GLY A 35 5.22 -0.34 -2.12
CA GLY A 35 3.98 0.31 -2.59
C GLY A 35 3.01 -0.56 -3.38
N PHE A 36 3.34 -1.84 -3.60
CA PHE A 36 2.47 -2.81 -4.24
C PHE A 36 1.67 -3.61 -3.21
N ARG A 37 0.45 -4.00 -3.57
CA ARG A 37 -0.41 -4.80 -2.70
C ARG A 37 0.25 -6.18 -2.49
N ARG A 38 0.68 -6.48 -1.26
CA ARG A 38 1.47 -7.69 -0.92
C ARG A 38 0.79 -9.03 -1.21
N ARG A 39 -0.51 -9.06 -1.49
CA ARG A 39 -1.34 -10.27 -1.50
C ARG A 39 -1.64 -10.82 -2.91
N SER A 40 -1.09 -10.27 -3.99
CA SER A 40 -1.64 -10.55 -5.33
C SER A 40 -0.62 -10.60 -6.48
N GLY A 41 0.62 -11.07 -6.27
CA GLY A 41 1.62 -11.15 -7.35
C GLY A 41 1.99 -9.80 -8.02
N ALA A 42 1.47 -8.68 -7.49
CA ALA A 42 1.60 -7.33 -8.02
C ALA A 42 3.05 -6.82 -8.02
N GLN A 43 3.96 -7.56 -7.40
CA GLN A 43 5.38 -7.26 -7.34
C GLN A 43 6.07 -7.44 -8.70
N VAL A 44 5.53 -8.31 -9.57
CA VAL A 44 5.97 -8.46 -10.97
C VAL A 44 5.60 -7.23 -11.79
N TRP A 45 4.67 -6.40 -11.32
CA TRP A 45 4.18 -5.25 -12.09
C TRP A 45 5.24 -4.17 -12.32
N GLU A 46 6.22 -4.02 -11.43
CA GLU A 46 7.34 -3.12 -11.67
C GLU A 46 8.19 -3.59 -12.87
N VAL A 47 8.41 -4.90 -12.98
CA VAL A 47 9.07 -5.52 -14.13
C VAL A 47 8.24 -5.33 -15.40
N VAL A 48 6.91 -5.48 -15.31
CA VAL A 48 5.97 -5.22 -16.41
C VAL A 48 6.08 -3.75 -16.86
N ASN A 49 6.11 -2.79 -15.95
CA ASN A 49 6.29 -1.37 -16.26
C ASN A 49 7.65 -1.06 -16.92
N MET A 50 8.73 -1.72 -16.50
CA MET A 50 10.03 -1.59 -17.15
C MET A 50 10.02 -2.24 -18.53
N ALA A 51 9.46 -3.45 -18.64
CA ALA A 51 9.29 -4.15 -19.91
C ALA A 51 8.49 -3.31 -20.91
N ARG A 52 7.45 -2.59 -20.48
CA ARG A 52 6.72 -1.63 -21.33
C ARG A 52 7.65 -0.61 -21.99
N LYS A 53 8.49 0.05 -21.19
CA LYS A 53 9.41 1.07 -21.68
C LYS A 53 10.43 0.47 -22.65
N THR A 54 10.93 -0.72 -22.34
CA THR A 54 11.83 -1.47 -23.20
C THR A 54 11.14 -1.92 -24.49
N LEU A 55 9.87 -2.32 -24.46
CA LEU A 55 9.11 -2.69 -25.66
C LEU A 55 8.82 -1.49 -26.54
N VAL A 56 8.49 -0.33 -25.97
CA VAL A 56 8.32 0.92 -26.73
C VAL A 56 9.64 1.34 -27.38
N ALA A 57 10.75 1.33 -26.64
CA ALA A 57 12.08 1.62 -27.19
C ALA A 57 12.54 0.55 -28.21
N GLY A 58 12.20 -0.72 -27.98
CA GLY A 58 12.47 -1.80 -28.93
C GLY A 58 11.69 -1.62 -30.22
N ALA A 59 10.42 -1.21 -30.13
CA ALA A 59 9.60 -0.92 -31.31
C ALA A 59 10.21 0.22 -32.15
N THR A 60 10.76 1.26 -31.53
CA THR A 60 11.42 2.34 -32.30
C THR A 60 12.70 1.87 -32.98
N VAL A 61 13.51 1.05 -32.32
CA VAL A 61 14.77 0.54 -32.90
C VAL A 61 14.51 -0.51 -33.99
N LEU A 62 13.60 -1.46 -33.76
CA LEU A 62 13.34 -2.55 -34.69
C LEU A 62 12.59 -2.08 -35.94
N LEU A 63 11.72 -1.08 -35.81
CA LEU A 63 11.00 -0.48 -36.94
C LEU A 63 11.70 0.78 -37.47
N ALA A 64 12.98 0.97 -37.17
CA ALA A 64 13.77 2.09 -37.71
C ALA A 64 13.77 2.16 -39.24
N SER A 65 13.63 1.03 -39.93
CA SER A 65 13.52 0.96 -41.39
C SER A 65 12.10 1.22 -41.91
N GLY A 66 11.07 1.09 -41.08
CA GLY A 66 9.66 1.20 -41.48
C GLY A 66 9.22 2.65 -41.68
N GLY A 67 9.79 3.59 -40.91
CA GLY A 67 9.35 4.98 -40.88
C GLY A 67 8.66 5.35 -39.58
N THR A 68 8.41 6.64 -39.39
CA THR A 68 7.84 7.18 -38.15
C THR A 68 6.43 6.67 -37.88
N LEU A 69 5.65 6.39 -38.93
CA LEU A 69 4.26 5.94 -38.82
C LEU A 69 4.19 4.54 -38.19
N GLU A 70 4.99 3.62 -38.71
CA GLU A 70 5.08 2.23 -38.30
C GLU A 70 5.57 2.13 -36.84
N GLN A 71 6.59 2.92 -36.49
CA GLN A 71 7.09 3.03 -35.11
C GLN A 71 6.00 3.52 -34.15
N ALA A 72 5.26 4.57 -34.53
CA ALA A 72 4.22 5.15 -33.69
C ALA A 72 3.03 4.19 -33.51
N MET A 73 2.62 3.50 -34.57
CA MET A 73 1.54 2.51 -34.50
C MET A 73 1.92 1.31 -33.64
N ALA A 74 3.16 0.80 -33.76
CA ALA A 74 3.65 -0.26 -32.89
C ALA A 74 3.71 0.17 -31.42
N ALA A 75 4.22 1.38 -31.15
CA ALA A 75 4.24 1.95 -29.80
C ALA A 75 2.82 2.14 -29.23
N LEU A 76 1.86 2.55 -30.07
CA LEU A 76 0.45 2.70 -29.69
C LEU A 76 -0.16 1.36 -29.29
N CYS A 77 0.06 0.30 -30.07
CA CYS A 77 -0.40 -1.05 -29.73
C CYS A 77 0.14 -1.50 -28.37
N VAL A 78 1.43 -1.32 -28.13
CA VAL A 78 2.04 -1.61 -26.82
C VAL A 78 1.36 -0.78 -25.72
N ALA A 79 1.22 0.53 -25.91
CA ALA A 79 0.61 1.41 -24.92
C ALA A 79 -0.82 0.98 -24.56
N VAL A 80 -1.64 0.60 -25.54
CA VAL A 80 -3.02 0.13 -25.34
C VAL A 80 -3.06 -1.19 -24.58
N VAL A 81 -2.23 -2.17 -24.95
CA VAL A 81 -2.16 -3.46 -24.21
C VAL A 81 -1.82 -3.21 -22.75
N PHE A 82 -0.84 -2.35 -22.49
CA PHE A 82 -0.47 -2.01 -21.11
C PHE A 82 -1.51 -1.18 -20.38
N LEU A 83 -2.28 -0.32 -21.06
CA LEU A 83 -3.40 0.40 -20.48
C LEU A 83 -4.51 -0.56 -20.04
N VAL A 84 -4.87 -1.53 -20.89
CA VAL A 84 -5.88 -2.56 -20.55
C VAL A 84 -5.38 -3.44 -19.41
N ALA A 85 -4.13 -3.92 -19.47
CA ALA A 85 -3.55 -4.73 -18.41
C ALA A 85 -3.48 -3.94 -17.08
N HIS A 86 -3.12 -2.65 -17.12
CA HIS A 86 -3.04 -1.84 -15.91
C HIS A 86 -4.41 -1.57 -15.28
N THR A 87 -5.40 -1.22 -16.09
CA THR A 87 -6.76 -0.92 -15.62
C THR A 87 -7.49 -2.15 -15.07
N THR A 88 -7.14 -3.35 -15.55
CA THR A 88 -7.68 -4.62 -15.04
C THR A 88 -6.99 -5.08 -13.76
N VAL A 89 -5.65 -4.99 -13.69
CA VAL A 89 -4.88 -5.51 -12.54
C VAL A 89 -4.86 -4.53 -11.36
N GLN A 90 -4.83 -3.21 -11.61
CA GLN A 90 -4.71 -2.16 -10.59
C GLN A 90 -3.70 -2.50 -9.46
N PRO A 91 -2.43 -2.72 -9.82
CA PRO A 91 -1.43 -3.38 -8.99
C PRO A 91 -1.00 -2.58 -7.75
N TYR A 92 -1.15 -1.25 -7.79
CA TYR A 92 -0.68 -0.40 -6.71
C TYR A 92 -1.57 -0.51 -5.48
N GLU A 93 -0.95 -0.50 -4.30
CA GLU A 93 -1.67 -0.48 -3.02
C GLU A 93 -2.40 0.85 -2.82
N LEU A 94 -1.76 1.95 -3.24
CA LEU A 94 -2.32 3.28 -3.22
C LEU A 94 -3.23 3.50 -4.43
N PRO A 95 -4.55 3.71 -4.24
CA PRO A 95 -5.48 3.96 -5.36
C PRO A 95 -5.10 5.21 -6.16
N THR A 96 -4.51 6.21 -5.49
CA THR A 96 -3.96 7.41 -6.11
C THR A 96 -2.92 7.06 -7.18
N LEU A 97 -2.05 6.08 -6.93
CA LEU A 97 -0.99 5.70 -7.84
C LEU A 97 -1.53 4.95 -9.07
N ASN A 98 -2.53 4.08 -8.90
CA ASN A 98 -3.26 3.48 -10.03
C ASN A 98 -3.92 4.54 -10.92
N ARG A 99 -4.54 5.58 -10.32
CA ARG A 99 -5.15 6.67 -11.08
C ARG A 99 -4.12 7.48 -11.86
N LEU A 100 -2.99 7.79 -11.23
CA LEU A 100 -1.91 8.54 -11.89
C LEU A 100 -1.32 7.76 -13.08
N GLU A 101 -1.06 6.47 -12.90
CA GLU A 101 -0.53 5.61 -13.97
C GLU A 101 -1.54 5.43 -15.10
N THR A 102 -2.84 5.27 -14.78
CA THR A 102 -3.91 5.21 -15.80
C THR A 102 -3.98 6.52 -16.60
N LEU A 103 -3.90 7.68 -15.94
CA LEU A 103 -3.91 8.99 -16.61
C LEU A 103 -2.70 9.16 -17.54
N ALA A 104 -1.51 8.76 -17.08
CA ALA A 104 -0.27 8.83 -17.86
C ALA A 104 -0.30 7.89 -19.08
N LEU A 105 -0.78 6.65 -18.92
CA LEU A 105 -0.96 5.71 -20.04
C LEU A 105 -1.99 6.22 -21.05
N THR A 106 -3.08 6.84 -20.57
CA THR A 106 -4.11 7.42 -21.42
C THR A 106 -3.56 8.59 -22.24
N SER A 107 -2.79 9.51 -21.63
CA SER A 107 -2.18 10.62 -22.39
C SER A 107 -1.16 10.14 -23.40
N ALA A 108 -0.40 9.09 -23.07
CA ALA A 108 0.52 8.45 -24.01
C ALA A 108 -0.23 7.85 -25.21
N CYS A 109 -1.35 7.16 -24.98
CA CYS A 109 -2.19 6.62 -26.07
C CYS A 109 -2.75 7.73 -26.96
N ILE A 110 -3.28 8.82 -26.38
CA ILE A 110 -3.76 9.98 -27.15
C ILE A 110 -2.63 10.57 -27.99
N THR A 111 -1.45 10.74 -27.39
CA THR A 111 -0.29 11.32 -28.08
C THR A 111 0.12 10.46 -29.28
N LEU A 112 0.25 9.14 -29.08
CA LEU A 112 0.64 8.21 -30.13
C LEU A 112 -0.45 8.05 -31.21
N ALA A 113 -1.73 8.13 -30.85
CA ALA A 113 -2.85 8.10 -31.81
C ALA A 113 -2.89 9.33 -32.73
N CYS A 114 -2.34 10.47 -32.31
CA CYS A 114 -2.24 11.67 -33.13
C CYS A 114 -1.07 11.65 -34.12
N VAL A 115 -0.05 10.81 -33.92
CA VAL A 115 1.14 10.78 -34.79
C VAL A 115 0.83 10.48 -36.26
N PRO A 116 -0.04 9.51 -36.62
CA PRO A 116 -0.42 9.27 -38.01
C PRO A 116 -0.99 10.50 -38.72
N ILE A 117 -1.75 11.33 -37.99
CA ILE A 117 -2.33 12.57 -38.50
C ILE A 117 -1.21 13.57 -38.80
N LEU A 118 -0.25 13.72 -37.89
CA LEU A 118 0.88 14.63 -38.07
C LEU A 118 1.83 14.20 -39.20
N VAL A 119 2.01 12.89 -39.40
CA VAL A 119 2.83 12.37 -40.50
C VAL A 119 2.12 12.57 -41.85
N SER A 120 0.80 12.33 -41.90
CA SER A 120 0.02 12.46 -43.15
C SER A 120 -0.28 13.90 -43.53
N SER A 121 -0.19 14.83 -42.56
CA SER A 121 -0.49 16.24 -42.72
C SER A 121 0.70 17.08 -42.24
N PRO A 122 1.76 17.21 -43.05
CA PRO A 122 2.95 17.97 -42.69
C PRO A 122 2.62 19.40 -42.27
N TRP A 123 3.34 19.90 -41.27
CA TRP A 123 3.11 21.26 -40.77
C TRP A 123 3.66 22.30 -41.76
N ASP A 124 2.78 23.14 -42.31
CA ASP A 124 3.14 24.34 -43.07
C ASP A 124 2.80 25.59 -42.24
N PRO A 125 3.78 26.45 -41.90
CA PRO A 125 3.53 27.68 -41.15
C PRO A 125 2.61 28.69 -41.86
N ASN A 126 2.53 28.64 -43.19
CA ASN A 126 1.78 29.62 -43.98
C ASN A 126 0.32 29.20 -44.16
N GLU A 127 0.06 27.89 -44.22
CA GLU A 127 -1.27 27.31 -44.38
C GLU A 127 -1.37 26.06 -43.50
N PRO A 128 -1.51 26.23 -42.16
CA PRO A 128 -1.48 25.10 -41.25
C PRO A 128 -2.73 24.23 -41.45
N PRO A 129 -2.56 22.95 -41.81
CA PRO A 129 -3.71 22.09 -42.04
C PRO A 129 -4.47 21.89 -40.73
N LEU A 130 -5.79 22.04 -40.79
CA LEU A 130 -6.67 21.97 -39.61
C LEU A 130 -6.45 20.68 -38.80
N ALA A 131 -6.27 19.55 -39.49
CA ALA A 131 -6.06 18.25 -38.85
C ALA A 131 -4.78 18.21 -38.00
N ALA A 132 -3.66 18.73 -38.51
CA ALA A 132 -2.39 18.78 -37.76
C ALA A 132 -2.45 19.76 -36.60
N THR A 133 -3.14 20.91 -36.78
CA THR A 133 -3.37 21.88 -35.72
C THR A 133 -4.19 21.28 -34.58
N LEU A 134 -5.30 20.62 -34.89
CA LEU A 134 -6.15 19.96 -33.90
C LEU A 134 -5.41 18.82 -33.19
N ALA A 135 -4.66 17.99 -33.93
CA ALA A 135 -3.84 16.93 -33.36
C ALA A 135 -2.79 17.48 -32.38
N THR A 136 -2.12 18.59 -32.74
CA THR A 136 -1.12 19.25 -31.89
C THR A 136 -1.75 19.84 -30.64
N VAL A 137 -2.87 20.56 -30.77
CA VAL A 137 -3.63 21.10 -29.63
C VAL A 137 -4.11 19.98 -28.72
N LEU A 138 -4.54 18.84 -29.28
CA LEU A 138 -4.95 17.68 -28.50
C LEU A 138 -3.77 17.03 -27.76
N ILE A 139 -2.62 16.88 -28.41
CA ILE A 139 -1.39 16.36 -27.78
C ILE A 139 -0.97 17.26 -26.62
N VAL A 140 -0.79 18.56 -26.88
CA VAL A 140 -0.32 19.50 -25.87
C VAL A 140 -1.36 19.65 -24.75
N GLY A 141 -2.62 19.86 -25.12
CA GLY A 141 -3.72 20.04 -24.18
C GLY A 141 -3.92 18.83 -23.27
N SER A 142 -3.92 17.61 -23.82
CA SER A 142 -4.08 16.40 -23.01
C SER A 142 -2.90 16.15 -22.06
N ASN A 143 -1.66 16.36 -22.51
CA ASN A 143 -0.49 16.19 -21.65
C ASN A 143 -0.42 17.26 -20.55
N VAL A 144 -0.71 18.53 -20.86
CA VAL A 144 -0.79 19.59 -19.86
C VAL A 144 -1.89 19.29 -18.84
N LEU A 145 -3.09 18.91 -19.30
CA LEU A 145 -4.20 18.56 -18.42
C LEU A 145 -3.83 17.40 -17.47
N VAL A 146 -3.25 16.32 -18.01
CA VAL A 146 -2.83 15.17 -17.20
C VAL A 146 -1.72 15.54 -16.24
N LEU A 147 -0.75 16.35 -16.65
CA LEU A 147 0.32 16.82 -15.78
C LEU A 147 -0.24 17.66 -14.62
N THR A 148 -1.08 18.66 -14.91
CA THR A 148 -1.71 19.51 -13.90
C THR A 148 -2.60 18.70 -12.95
N ALA A 149 -3.41 17.79 -13.49
CA ALA A 149 -4.25 16.90 -12.68
C ALA A 149 -3.40 15.99 -11.78
N SER A 150 -2.31 15.44 -12.30
CA SER A 150 -1.40 14.56 -11.56
C SER A 150 -0.74 15.29 -10.39
N VAL A 151 -0.21 16.49 -10.66
CA VAL A 151 0.37 17.35 -9.62
C VAL A 151 -0.68 17.70 -8.56
N GLY A 152 -1.88 18.12 -8.96
CA GLY A 152 -2.96 18.44 -8.03
C GLY A 152 -3.35 17.27 -7.13
N VAL A 153 -3.49 16.07 -7.70
CA VAL A 153 -3.80 14.84 -6.96
C VAL A 153 -2.69 14.52 -5.94
N VAL A 154 -1.42 14.62 -6.33
CA VAL A 154 -0.27 14.38 -5.43
C VAL A 154 -0.22 15.42 -4.31
N LEU A 155 -0.41 16.71 -4.62
CA LEU A 155 -0.40 17.78 -3.61
C LEU A 155 -1.51 17.59 -2.59
N VAL A 156 -2.74 17.29 -3.03
CA VAL A 156 -3.86 17.01 -2.14
C VAL A 156 -3.59 15.80 -1.24
N ASP A 157 -3.03 14.73 -1.80
CA ASP A 157 -2.68 13.55 -1.01
C ASP A 157 -1.56 13.84 0.01
N MET A 158 -0.53 14.61 -0.37
CA MET A 158 0.54 15.05 0.53
C MET A 158 -0.01 15.89 1.69
N VAL A 159 -0.85 16.89 1.41
CA VAL A 159 -1.47 17.72 2.46
C VAL A 159 -2.32 16.88 3.40
N ARG A 160 -3.15 15.98 2.86
CA ARG A 160 -3.97 15.06 3.66
C ARG A 160 -3.12 14.17 4.55
N ARG A 161 -1.97 13.67 4.07
CA ARG A 161 -1.03 12.87 4.87
C ARG A 161 -0.40 13.70 6.00
N SER A 162 0.00 14.93 5.73
CA SER A 162 0.58 15.84 6.74
C SER A 162 -0.43 16.16 7.85
N VAL A 163 -1.68 16.46 7.50
CA VAL A 163 -2.75 16.72 8.48
C VAL A 163 -3.06 15.49 9.34
N LYS A 164 -3.16 14.30 8.73
CA LYS A 164 -3.39 13.05 9.48
C LYS A 164 -2.26 12.76 10.47
N LYS A 165 -1.00 12.99 10.09
CA LYS A 165 0.16 12.85 10.98
C LYS A 165 0.09 13.84 12.14
N ALA A 166 -0.19 15.12 11.86
CA ALA A 166 -0.34 16.14 12.89
C ALA A 166 -1.44 15.78 13.91
N ARG A 167 -2.62 15.34 13.44
CA ARG A 167 -3.72 14.91 14.32
C ARG A 167 -3.35 13.74 15.21
N LYS A 168 -2.64 12.74 14.69
CA LYS A 168 -2.17 11.59 15.48
C LYS A 168 -1.19 12.01 16.58
N ASN A 169 -0.26 12.91 16.26
CA ASN A 169 0.71 13.42 17.24
C ASN A 169 0.02 14.21 18.38
N VAL A 170 -0.98 15.03 18.04
CA VAL A 170 -1.78 15.76 19.03
C VAL A 170 -2.58 14.80 19.92
N GLN A 171 -3.18 13.76 19.34
CA GLN A 171 -3.95 12.75 20.09
C GLN A 171 -3.06 11.90 21.01
N SER A 172 -1.84 11.54 20.58
CA SER A 172 -0.89 10.85 21.45
C SER A 172 -0.38 11.74 22.59
N ALA A 173 -0.23 13.04 22.35
CA ALA A 173 0.15 13.99 23.40
C ALA A 173 -0.97 14.19 24.43
N SER A 174 -2.24 14.26 24.00
CA SER A 174 -3.38 14.42 24.92
C SER A 174 -3.66 13.17 25.77
N LEU A 175 -3.36 11.97 25.24
CA LEU A 175 -3.48 10.72 26.01
C LEU A 175 -2.41 10.64 27.10
N SER A 176 -1.18 11.08 26.82
CA SER A 176 -0.10 11.13 27.81
C SER A 176 -0.43 12.08 28.97
N THR A 177 -0.93 13.28 28.68
CA THR A 177 -1.29 14.27 29.72
C THR A 177 -2.53 13.86 30.52
N THR A 178 -3.52 13.23 29.88
CA THR A 178 -4.72 12.72 30.59
C THR A 178 -4.35 11.58 31.54
N SER A 179 -3.44 10.68 31.15
CA SER A 179 -2.94 9.61 32.03
C SER A 179 -2.14 10.16 33.21
N LEU A 180 -1.31 11.19 32.99
CA LEU A 180 -0.56 11.84 34.07
C LEU A 180 -1.48 12.53 35.07
N ASN A 181 -2.50 13.26 34.60
CA ASN A 181 -3.47 13.89 35.48
C ASN A 181 -4.23 12.84 36.32
N LYS A 182 -4.66 11.72 35.73
CA LYS A 182 -5.31 10.64 36.48
C LYS A 182 -4.40 10.02 37.56
N MET A 183 -3.11 9.82 37.27
CA MET A 183 -2.15 9.35 38.27
C MET A 183 -1.97 10.36 39.41
N GLN A 184 -1.90 11.64 39.08
CA GLN A 184 -1.72 12.72 40.06
C GLN A 184 -2.97 12.87 40.96
N THR A 185 -4.17 12.73 40.40
CA THR A 185 -5.42 12.72 41.19
C THR A 185 -5.52 11.48 42.09
N ALA A 186 -5.12 10.30 41.61
CA ALA A 186 -5.08 9.08 42.43
C ALA A 186 -4.07 9.18 43.58
N LEU A 187 -2.93 9.85 43.36
CA LEU A 187 -1.95 10.11 44.40
C LEU A 187 -2.47 11.08 45.47
N ALA A 188 -3.20 12.13 45.06
CA ALA A 188 -3.80 13.10 45.97
C ALA A 188 -4.90 12.46 46.84
N SER A 189 -5.77 11.62 46.26
CA SER A 189 -6.81 10.92 47.01
C SER A 189 -6.26 9.85 47.97
N GLY A 190 -5.02 9.41 47.80
CA GLY A 190 -4.36 8.45 48.70
C GLY A 190 -3.76 9.08 49.96
N LEU A 191 -3.60 10.41 50.00
CA LEU A 191 -2.99 11.14 51.12
C LEU A 191 -4.01 11.67 52.15
N ASP A 192 -5.31 11.64 51.82
CA ASP A 192 -6.37 12.13 52.71
C ASP A 192 -6.96 11.04 53.65
N SER A 193 -6.41 9.81 53.63
CA SER A 193 -6.92 8.68 54.43
C SER A 193 -6.15 8.41 55.73
N GLU A 194 -5.39 9.37 56.27
CA GLU A 194 -4.65 9.17 57.52
C GLU A 194 -4.66 10.42 58.43
N SER A 195 -5.80 10.73 59.06
CA SER A 195 -5.81 11.33 60.41
C SER A 195 -7.23 11.48 60.99
N GLY A 196 -7.55 10.67 62.02
CA GLY A 196 -8.64 10.95 62.98
C GLY A 196 -8.91 9.82 63.97
N PRO A 197 -8.61 9.97 65.27
CA PRO A 197 -9.04 9.06 66.35
C PRO A 197 -9.96 9.78 67.38
N PRO A 198 -10.47 9.11 68.45
CA PRO A 198 -11.17 7.82 68.51
C PRO A 198 -12.53 7.90 69.27
N ALA A 199 -13.37 6.88 69.08
CA ALA A 199 -14.42 6.35 69.97
C ALA A 199 -15.50 7.27 70.58
N GLU A 200 -16.77 7.00 70.26
CA GLU A 200 -17.86 6.96 71.25
C GLU A 200 -19.00 6.04 70.80
N LEU A 201 -19.55 5.33 71.78
CA LEU A 201 -20.68 4.40 71.71
C LEU A 201 -21.99 5.19 71.55
N ASP A 202 -22.94 4.68 70.75
CA ASP A 202 -24.32 4.47 71.24
C ASP A 202 -25.23 3.81 70.20
N GLU A 203 -26.22 3.12 70.77
CA GLU A 203 -27.25 2.27 70.19
C GLU A 203 -28.24 3.01 69.28
N GLU A 204 -28.71 2.37 68.19
CA GLU A 204 -30.15 2.07 67.99
C GLU A 204 -30.42 1.34 66.65
N ARG A 205 -30.83 0.08 66.79
CA ARG A 205 -32.09 -0.52 66.28
C ARG A 205 -32.74 0.06 65.01
N GLY A 206 -32.91 -0.80 64.00
CA GLY A 206 -33.89 -0.63 62.93
C GLY A 206 -33.86 -1.76 61.90
N ASP A 207 -34.84 -2.68 62.01
CA ASP A 207 -35.23 -3.71 61.03
C ASP A 207 -35.34 -3.16 59.60
N THR A 208 -34.94 -3.95 58.60
CA THR A 208 -35.86 -4.77 57.76
C THR A 208 -35.07 -5.42 56.62
N ASP A 209 -35.09 -6.76 56.60
CA ASP A 209 -35.51 -7.62 55.49
C ASP A 209 -35.20 -7.17 54.04
N ASP A 210 -34.32 -7.91 53.35
CA ASP A 210 -34.74 -8.95 52.39
C ASP A 210 -33.63 -9.31 51.37
N ASP A 211 -33.57 -10.61 51.08
CA ASP A 211 -33.01 -11.31 49.91
C ASP A 211 -31.49 -11.60 49.76
N GLU A 212 -31.18 -12.80 50.25
CA GLU A 212 -30.18 -13.81 49.82
C GLU A 212 -30.38 -14.25 48.32
N PRO A 213 -29.56 -15.11 47.66
CA PRO A 213 -28.26 -15.68 48.02
C PRO A 213 -27.27 -15.73 46.79
N PRO A 214 -26.27 -16.64 46.66
CA PRO A 214 -24.87 -16.27 46.46
C PRO A 214 -24.29 -16.83 45.15
N GLN A 215 -23.02 -16.56 44.83
CA GLN A 215 -22.04 -17.62 44.48
C GLN A 215 -20.64 -17.06 44.13
N GLU A 216 -19.67 -17.51 44.93
CA GLU A 216 -18.38 -18.10 44.54
C GLU A 216 -17.50 -17.33 43.54
N SER A 217 -16.46 -16.64 44.00
CA SER A 217 -15.12 -17.20 44.30
C SER A 217 -14.51 -18.03 43.15
N SER A 218 -13.53 -17.46 42.46
CA SER A 218 -12.20 -18.08 42.37
C SER A 218 -11.23 -17.17 41.62
N PHE A 219 -10.36 -16.56 42.41
CA PHE A 219 -9.02 -16.16 42.06
C PHE A 219 -8.22 -17.40 41.64
N SER A 220 -7.50 -17.40 40.51
CA SER A 220 -6.15 -17.97 40.46
C SER A 220 -5.43 -17.65 39.16
N SER A 221 -4.32 -16.93 39.33
CA SER A 221 -3.20 -16.84 38.41
C SER A 221 -2.54 -18.21 38.22
N SER A 222 -2.08 -18.54 37.01
CA SER A 222 -1.01 -19.52 36.86
C SER A 222 -0.04 -19.13 35.75
N SER A 223 1.18 -18.88 36.20
CA SER A 223 2.44 -18.79 35.46
C SER A 223 3.04 -20.20 35.32
N THR A 224 4.11 -20.32 34.51
CA THR A 224 4.96 -21.49 34.24
C THR A 224 4.40 -22.41 33.14
N HIS A 225 5.15 -23.04 32.24
CA HIS A 225 6.56 -23.41 32.24
C HIS A 225 7.00 -23.77 30.81
N ARG A 226 8.21 -23.37 30.43
CA ARG A 226 9.02 -23.88 29.32
C ARG A 226 9.37 -25.37 29.55
N PRO A 227 9.51 -26.18 28.48
CA PRO A 227 10.64 -27.09 28.44
C PRO A 227 11.40 -27.04 27.11
N SER A 228 12.71 -27.05 27.28
CA SER A 228 13.76 -27.35 26.31
C SER A 228 13.72 -28.84 25.91
N HIS A 229 13.83 -29.12 24.62
CA HIS A 229 14.46 -30.35 24.15
C HIS A 229 15.51 -30.03 23.09
N THR A 230 16.76 -30.08 23.55
CA THR A 230 17.96 -30.44 22.82
C THR A 230 17.82 -31.88 22.31
N VAL A 231 18.05 -32.10 21.01
CA VAL A 231 18.63 -33.34 20.48
C VAL A 231 19.67 -32.93 19.43
N GLU A 232 20.89 -33.37 19.65
CA GLU A 232 22.05 -33.23 18.77
C GLU A 232 21.96 -34.19 17.57
N SER A 233 22.40 -33.71 16.39
CA SER A 233 23.35 -34.29 15.40
C SER A 233 23.31 -35.80 15.05
N PRO A 234 23.63 -36.25 13.80
CA PRO A 234 24.84 -35.82 13.06
C PRO A 234 24.84 -35.86 11.51
N LEU A 235 25.87 -35.19 10.95
CA LEU A 235 26.69 -35.50 9.75
C LEU A 235 26.17 -36.46 8.65
N SER A 236 26.21 -35.97 7.41
CA SER A 236 26.60 -36.64 6.13
C SER A 236 25.86 -35.93 4.97
N LEU A 237 26.34 -35.70 3.75
CA LEU A 237 27.53 -36.06 2.98
C LEU A 237 27.51 -35.12 1.74
N LEU A 238 28.62 -34.45 1.45
CA LEU A 238 28.97 -33.99 0.09
C LEU A 238 29.20 -35.21 -0.80
N PRO A 239 28.96 -35.12 -2.12
CA PRO A 239 30.09 -35.23 -3.07
C PRO A 239 29.84 -34.35 -4.33
N PRO A 240 30.61 -34.49 -5.43
CA PRO A 240 31.71 -33.58 -5.74
C PRO A 240 31.46 -32.77 -7.03
N ARG A 241 32.36 -31.82 -7.22
CA ARG A 241 32.64 -31.14 -8.49
C ARG A 241 32.85 -32.13 -9.63
N HIS A 242 32.26 -31.80 -10.78
CA HIS A 242 32.90 -31.92 -12.08
C HIS A 242 32.78 -30.58 -12.80
#